data_AF-A0A9D7TVG2-F1
#
_entry.id   AF-A0A9D7TVG2-F1
#
_cell.length_a   1.000
_cell.length_b   1.000
_cell.length_c   1.000
_cell.angle_alpha   90.00
_cell.angle_beta   90.00
_cell.angle_gamma   90.00
#
_symmetry.space_group_name_H-M   'P 1'
#
loop_
_entity.id
_entity.type
_entity.pdbx_description
1 polymer ?
#
loop_
_entity_poly.entity_id
_entity_poly.type
_entity_poly.pdbx_seq_one_letter_code
_entity_poly.pdbx_strand_id
1 'polypeptide(L)'
;MNPTITCPPAVSATTNTGCTATGVSLGTPTTGDNCTVAGVSNDDNSVPVRATTVTWTVTDGSGNTATCTQTVTVTDNINPTITCPPAVSATTNTGCTATGVSLGTPTTGDNCTVAGVSNDAPTAFPLEQQL
;
A
#
# COMPACT_ATOMS: atom_id res chain seq x y z
N MET A 1 -29.23 17.99 -26.07
CA MET A 1 -29.33 16.62 -25.53
C MET A 1 -28.31 16.52 -24.41
N ASN A 2 -28.40 15.54 -23.51
CA ASN A 2 -27.40 15.42 -22.45
C ASN A 2 -26.07 14.91 -23.04
N PRO A 3 -24.92 15.36 -22.51
CA PRO A 3 -23.62 14.83 -22.91
C PRO A 3 -23.48 13.35 -22.52
N THR A 4 -22.63 12.63 -23.24
CA THR A 4 -22.25 11.24 -22.95
C THR A 4 -20.78 11.19 -22.52
N ILE A 5 -20.48 10.30 -21.58
CA ILE A 5 -19.11 10.04 -21.12
C ILE A 5 -18.90 8.54 -20.95
N THR A 6 -17.78 8.04 -21.47
CA THR A 6 -17.27 6.70 -21.23
C THR A 6 -15.93 6.81 -20.51
N CYS A 7 -15.87 6.24 -19.31
CA CYS A 7 -14.67 6.29 -18.48
C CYS A 7 -13.55 5.42 -19.06
N PRO A 8 -12.27 5.78 -18.81
CA PRO A 8 -11.17 4.89 -19.10
C PRO A 8 -11.26 3.61 -18.26
N PRO A 9 -10.60 2.52 -18.70
CA PRO A 9 -10.58 1.26 -17.95
C PRO A 9 -9.91 1.43 -16.58
N ALA A 10 -10.12 0.46 -15.69
CA ALA A 10 -9.47 0.46 -14.38
C ALA A 10 -7.94 0.47 -14.50
N VAL A 11 -7.27 1.16 -13.58
CA VAL A 11 -5.81 1.30 -13.56
C VAL A 11 -5.25 0.70 -12.28
N SER A 12 -4.13 -0.01 -12.40
CA SER A 12 -3.35 -0.50 -11.26
C SER A 12 -2.04 0.28 -11.17
N ALA A 13 -1.68 0.71 -9.96
CA ALA A 13 -0.40 1.34 -9.67
C ALA A 13 0.24 0.71 -8.44
N THR A 14 1.55 0.87 -8.31
CA THR A 14 2.31 0.45 -7.12
C THR A 14 2.72 1.68 -6.33
N THR A 15 2.74 1.59 -5.01
CA THR A 15 3.24 2.70 -4.20
C THR A 15 4.75 2.87 -4.32
N ASN A 16 5.19 4.11 -4.22
CA ASN A 16 6.56 4.46 -3.87
C ASN A 16 6.60 4.92 -2.40
N THR A 17 7.69 5.59 -2.01
CA THR A 17 7.93 6.12 -0.67
C THR A 17 6.68 6.79 -0.07
N GLY A 18 6.11 6.22 1.01
CA GLY A 18 5.04 6.85 1.79
C GLY A 18 3.60 6.37 1.55
N CYS A 19 3.38 5.12 1.14
CA CYS A 19 2.03 4.52 0.96
C CYS A 19 1.07 5.26 0.02
N THR A 20 1.58 6.07 -0.89
CA THR A 20 0.77 6.76 -1.89
C THR A 20 1.34 6.49 -3.27
N ALA A 21 0.49 6.26 -4.26
CA ALA A 21 0.89 6.32 -5.64
C ALA A 21 0.72 7.77 -6.14
N THR A 22 1.81 8.38 -6.60
CA THR A 22 1.81 9.69 -7.27
C THR A 22 2.00 9.54 -8.77
N GLY A 23 1.29 10.32 -9.58
CA GLY A 23 1.46 10.31 -11.05
C GLY A 23 0.82 9.11 -11.75
N VAL A 24 -0.25 8.55 -11.17
CA VAL A 24 -1.03 7.49 -11.81
C VAL A 24 -1.66 8.03 -13.09
N SER A 25 -1.32 7.44 -14.24
CA SER A 25 -1.93 7.82 -15.52
C SER A 25 -3.34 7.22 -15.61
N LEU A 26 -4.37 8.03 -15.37
CA LEU A 26 -5.76 7.62 -15.40
C LEU A 26 -6.32 7.42 -16.83
N GLY A 27 -5.57 7.85 -17.85
CA GLY A 27 -6.07 7.92 -19.22
C GLY A 27 -7.05 9.08 -19.43
N THR A 28 -7.69 9.11 -20.60
CA THR A 28 -8.63 10.17 -21.01
C THR A 28 -10.01 9.56 -21.25
N PRO A 29 -11.09 10.07 -20.65
CA PRO A 29 -12.44 9.60 -20.94
C PRO A 29 -12.84 9.98 -22.37
N THR A 30 -13.65 9.13 -23.00
CA THR A 30 -14.26 9.46 -24.28
C THR A 30 -15.56 10.19 -24.02
N THR A 31 -15.70 11.40 -24.56
CA THR A 31 -16.92 12.20 -24.44
C THR A 31 -17.57 12.39 -25.79
N GLY A 32 -18.90 12.49 -25.79
CA GLY A 32 -19.69 12.72 -27.00
C GLY A 32 -20.87 13.61 -26.69
N ASP A 33 -21.11 14.59 -27.54
CA ASP A 33 -22.28 15.45 -27.50
C ASP A 33 -22.70 15.78 -28.94
N ASN A 34 -23.98 16.09 -29.16
CA ASN A 34 -24.45 16.54 -30.46
C ASN A 34 -24.16 18.02 -30.72
N CYS A 35 -23.56 18.71 -29.73
CA CYS A 35 -23.06 20.07 -29.78
C CYS A 35 -21.56 20.10 -29.41
N THR A 36 -21.15 20.91 -28.43
CA THR A 36 -19.75 21.10 -28.00
C THR A 36 -19.56 20.71 -26.54
N VAL A 37 -18.54 19.88 -26.28
CA VAL A 37 -18.07 19.58 -24.91
C VAL A 37 -17.34 20.79 -24.34
N ALA A 38 -17.82 21.33 -23.22
CA ALA A 38 -17.27 22.54 -22.60
C ALA A 38 -16.15 22.23 -21.61
N GLY A 39 -16.15 21.04 -21.00
CA GLY A 39 -15.11 20.64 -20.07
C GLY A 39 -15.24 19.21 -19.57
N VAL A 40 -14.10 18.67 -19.13
CA VAL A 40 -13.96 17.37 -18.49
C VAL A 40 -13.09 17.55 -17.25
N SER A 41 -13.56 17.04 -16.11
CA SER A 41 -12.81 17.08 -14.85
C SER A 41 -12.89 15.74 -14.12
N ASN A 42 -11.93 15.52 -13.22
CA ASN A 42 -11.95 14.44 -12.24
C ASN A 42 -11.60 14.99 -10.83
N ASP A 43 -11.79 14.17 -9.81
CA ASP A 43 -11.59 14.46 -8.40
C ASP A 43 -10.26 13.93 -7.83
N ASP A 44 -9.27 13.59 -8.68
CA ASP A 44 -8.03 12.95 -8.22
C ASP A 44 -7.03 13.95 -7.62
N ASN A 45 -6.70 13.74 -6.34
CA ASN A 45 -5.72 14.54 -5.61
C ASN A 45 -4.59 13.71 -4.96
N SER A 46 -4.66 12.37 -4.97
CA SER A 46 -3.72 11.42 -4.35
C SER A 46 -4.40 10.05 -4.17
N VAL A 47 -3.69 8.96 -4.49
CA VAL A 47 -4.23 7.60 -4.43
C VAL A 47 -3.46 6.75 -3.37
N PRO A 48 -3.89 6.72 -2.08
CA PRO A 48 -3.38 5.78 -1.07
C PRO A 48 -3.40 4.30 -1.45
N VAL A 49 -2.68 3.44 -0.70
CA VAL A 49 -2.79 1.96 -0.74
C VAL A 49 -4.21 1.52 -0.40
N ARG A 50 -5.06 1.42 -1.42
CA ARG A 50 -6.44 0.90 -1.42
C ARG A 50 -7.03 1.08 -2.82
N ALA A 51 -8.21 0.51 -3.07
CA ALA A 51 -9.01 0.92 -4.22
C ALA A 51 -9.55 2.34 -4.00
N THR A 52 -9.44 3.25 -4.96
CA THR A 52 -10.37 4.40 -5.01
C THR A 52 -11.05 4.59 -6.32
N THR A 53 -12.22 5.19 -6.17
CA THR A 53 -13.12 5.55 -7.23
C THR A 53 -12.81 6.98 -7.61
N VAL A 54 -12.41 7.19 -8.86
CA VAL A 54 -12.30 8.51 -9.48
C VAL A 54 -13.60 8.79 -10.22
N THR A 55 -14.20 9.95 -9.97
CA THR A 55 -15.44 10.40 -10.61
C THR A 55 -15.12 11.38 -11.73
N TRP A 56 -15.39 10.98 -12.96
CA TRP A 56 -15.28 11.84 -14.13
C TRP A 56 -16.60 12.57 -14.39
N THR A 57 -16.52 13.89 -14.63
CA THR A 57 -17.68 14.72 -14.98
C THR A 57 -17.44 15.40 -16.32
N VAL A 58 -18.39 15.27 -17.25
CA VAL A 58 -18.44 16.06 -18.49
C VAL A 58 -19.56 17.08 -18.39
N THR A 59 -19.31 18.30 -18.86
CA THR A 59 -20.32 19.38 -18.97
C THR A 59 -20.42 19.85 -20.42
N ASP A 60 -21.64 20.00 -20.94
CA ASP A 60 -21.88 20.56 -22.27
C ASP A 60 -21.96 22.10 -22.25
N GLY A 61 -21.98 22.71 -23.44
CA GLY A 61 -22.10 24.17 -23.58
C GLY A 61 -23.42 24.78 -23.09
N SER A 62 -24.42 23.95 -22.76
CA SER A 62 -25.71 24.36 -22.19
C SER A 62 -25.80 24.13 -20.68
N GLY A 63 -24.71 23.68 -20.04
CA GLY A 63 -24.62 23.41 -18.60
C GLY A 63 -25.17 22.05 -18.16
N ASN A 64 -25.47 21.13 -19.08
CA ASN A 64 -25.91 19.77 -18.74
C ASN A 64 -24.68 18.93 -18.41
N THR A 65 -24.81 18.00 -17.45
CA THR A 65 -23.69 17.17 -16.98
C THR A 65 -23.96 15.68 -17.12
N ALA A 66 -22.91 14.90 -17.36
CA ALA A 66 -22.92 13.44 -17.20
C ALA A 66 -21.67 12.98 -16.44
N THR A 67 -21.79 11.87 -15.72
CA THR A 67 -20.71 11.35 -14.87
C THR A 67 -20.45 9.88 -15.15
N CYS A 68 -19.20 9.45 -14.96
CA CYS A 68 -18.84 8.04 -14.88
C CYS A 68 -17.74 7.82 -13.84
N THR A 69 -17.55 6.58 -13.42
CA THR A 69 -16.55 6.22 -12.41
C THR A 69 -15.47 5.29 -12.96
N GLN A 70 -14.23 5.51 -12.53
CA GLN A 70 -13.08 4.64 -12.80
C GLN A 70 -12.51 4.13 -11.47
N THR A 71 -12.13 2.86 -11.42
CA THR A 71 -11.46 2.28 -10.24
C THR A 71 -9.95 2.30 -10.42
N VAL A 72 -9.25 2.81 -9.41
CA VAL A 72 -7.78 2.80 -9.32
C VAL A 72 -7.38 1.91 -8.14
N THR A 73 -6.60 0.87 -8.41
CA THR A 73 -6.09 -0.06 -7.39
C THR A 73 -4.62 0.21 -7.12
N VAL A 74 -4.26 0.48 -5.88
CA VAL A 74 -2.86 0.67 -5.48
C VAL A 74 -2.42 -0.48 -4.58
N THR A 75 -1.37 -1.18 -4.99
CA THR A 75 -0.78 -2.32 -4.25
C THR A 75 0.60 -1.98 -3.72
N ASP A 76 0.89 -2.40 -2.50
CA ASP A 76 2.25 -2.44 -1.96
C ASP A 76 2.95 -3.73 -2.40
N ASN A 77 4.12 -3.59 -3.01
CA ASN A 77 4.91 -4.70 -3.55
C ASN A 77 6.38 -4.66 -3.09
N ILE A 78 6.71 -3.78 -2.14
CA ILE A 78 8.04 -3.68 -1.57
C ILE A 78 8.09 -4.60 -0.35
N ASN A 79 9.19 -5.35 -0.23
CA ASN A 79 9.38 -6.23 0.91
C ASN A 79 9.80 -5.42 2.15
N PRO A 80 9.32 -5.77 3.36
CA PRO A 80 9.84 -5.19 4.58
C PRO A 80 11.28 -5.62 4.81
N THR A 81 12.02 -4.80 5.54
CA THR A 81 13.38 -5.05 5.98
C THR A 81 13.39 -5.40 7.47
N ILE A 82 14.34 -6.25 7.87
CA ILE A 82 14.58 -6.63 9.26
C ILE A 82 16.08 -6.72 9.53
N THR A 83 16.51 -6.14 10.64
CA THR A 83 17.85 -6.30 11.20
C THR A 83 17.73 -6.94 12.57
N CYS A 84 18.32 -8.13 12.73
CA CYS A 84 18.30 -8.87 13.98
C CYS A 84 19.10 -8.14 15.08
N PRO A 85 18.71 -8.30 16.36
CA PRO A 85 19.54 -7.87 17.48
C PRO A 85 20.92 -8.54 17.45
N PRO A 86 21.94 -7.94 18.09
CA PRO A 86 23.22 -8.61 18.32
C PRO A 86 23.06 -9.95 19.05
N ALA A 87 24.03 -10.85 18.87
CA ALA A 87 24.08 -12.10 19.60
C ALA A 87 24.09 -11.86 21.12
N VAL A 88 23.35 -12.69 21.85
CA VAL A 88 23.24 -12.62 23.31
C VAL A 88 23.90 -13.84 23.92
N SER A 89 24.68 -13.63 24.98
CA SER A 89 25.22 -14.71 25.80
C SER A 89 24.48 -14.75 27.13
N ALA A 90 24.11 -15.95 27.58
CA ALA A 90 23.46 -16.17 28.86
C ALA A 90 24.15 -17.30 29.62
N THR A 91 24.18 -17.20 30.95
CA THR A 91 24.69 -18.26 31.82
C THR A 91 23.58 -19.24 32.17
N THR A 92 23.92 -20.53 32.23
CA THR A 92 22.98 -21.57 32.64
C THR A 92 22.81 -21.61 34.16
N ASN A 93 21.67 -22.15 34.58
CA ASN A 93 21.41 -22.52 35.97
C ASN A 93 22.04 -23.89 36.32
N THR A 94 21.80 -24.37 37.54
CA THR A 94 22.24 -25.70 38.01
C THR A 94 21.66 -26.88 37.22
N GLY A 95 20.62 -26.65 36.42
CA GLY A 95 20.02 -27.62 35.50
C GLY A 95 20.50 -27.49 34.05
N CYS A 96 21.64 -26.83 33.80
CA CYS A 96 22.23 -26.64 32.46
C CYS A 96 21.28 -25.96 31.45
N THR A 97 20.40 -25.07 31.92
CA THR A 97 19.47 -24.32 31.07
C THR A 97 19.56 -22.82 31.35
N ALA A 98 19.47 -22.00 30.32
CA ALA A 98 19.30 -20.56 30.44
C ALA A 98 17.84 -20.20 30.18
N THR A 99 17.23 -19.44 31.10
CA THR A 99 15.84 -18.95 31.00
C THR A 99 15.83 -17.42 31.15
N GLY A 100 14.77 -16.78 30.67
CA GLY A 100 14.66 -15.31 30.76
C GLY A 100 15.73 -14.55 29.96
N VAL A 101 16.28 -15.17 28.92
CA VAL A 101 17.29 -14.55 28.05
C VAL A 101 16.64 -13.39 27.29
N SER A 102 17.16 -12.17 27.50
CA SER A 102 16.71 -11.00 26.75
C SER A 102 17.34 -11.02 25.36
N LEU A 103 16.55 -11.33 24.34
CA LEU A 103 17.01 -11.47 22.95
C LEU A 103 17.15 -10.13 22.21
N GLY A 104 16.82 -9.03 22.87
CA GLY A 104 16.73 -7.70 22.26
C GLY A 104 15.51 -7.55 21.36
N THR A 105 15.45 -6.40 20.68
CA THR A 105 14.35 -6.04 19.76
C THR A 105 14.91 -5.82 18.36
N PRO A 106 14.40 -6.50 17.32
CA PRO A 106 14.85 -6.26 15.96
C PRO A 106 14.44 -4.86 15.49
N THR A 107 15.21 -4.30 14.56
CA THR A 107 14.81 -3.09 13.83
C THR A 107 14.13 -3.52 12.54
N THR A 108 12.92 -3.04 12.29
CA THR A 108 12.18 -3.29 11.06
C THR A 108 11.91 -1.99 10.31
N GLY A 109 11.70 -2.10 9.00
CA GLY A 109 11.39 -0.95 8.17
C GLY A 109 10.62 -1.38 6.93
N ASP A 110 9.70 -0.53 6.52
CA ASP A 110 8.90 -0.72 5.31
C ASP A 110 8.50 0.67 4.79
N ASN A 111 8.29 0.83 3.48
CA ASN A 111 7.79 2.09 2.89
C ASN A 111 6.34 2.39 3.30
N CYS A 112 5.66 1.38 3.83
CA CYS A 112 4.30 1.45 4.29
C CYS A 112 4.16 1.11 5.76
N THR A 113 3.93 -0.16 6.08
CA THR A 113 3.66 -0.62 7.44
C THR A 113 4.19 -2.02 7.62
N VAL A 114 4.97 -2.23 8.69
CA VAL A 114 5.35 -3.57 9.12
C VAL A 114 4.16 -4.21 9.83
N ALA A 115 3.59 -5.26 9.23
CA ALA A 115 2.38 -5.91 9.74
C ALA A 115 2.59 -6.64 11.09
N GLY A 116 3.81 -7.13 11.34
CA GLY A 116 4.13 -7.82 12.58
C GLY A 116 5.55 -8.33 12.62
N VAL A 117 5.99 -8.68 13.83
CA VAL A 117 7.28 -9.32 14.10
C VAL A 117 7.01 -10.50 15.02
N SER A 118 7.52 -11.67 14.66
CA SER A 118 7.48 -12.87 15.50
C SER A 118 8.90 -13.38 15.76
N ASN A 119 9.03 -14.16 16.84
CA ASN A 119 10.27 -14.80 17.25
C ASN A 119 9.93 -16.19 17.77
N ASP A 120 10.69 -17.20 17.36
CA ASP A 120 10.49 -18.62 17.65
C ASP A 120 11.37 -19.13 18.81
N ALA A 121 12.00 -18.22 19.57
CA ALA A 121 12.89 -18.62 20.63
C ALA A 121 12.20 -19.46 21.72
N PRO A 122 12.87 -20.52 22.21
CA PRO A 122 12.33 -21.33 23.28
C PRO A 122 12.30 -20.55 24.60
N THR A 123 11.47 -21.00 25.53
CA THR A 123 11.44 -20.46 26.90
C THR A 123 12.67 -20.85 27.73
N ALA A 124 13.40 -21.88 27.29
CA ALA A 124 14.63 -22.37 27.88
C ALA A 124 15.64 -22.78 26.79
N PHE A 125 16.86 -22.30 26.90
CA PHE A 125 17.98 -22.67 26.04
C PHE A 125 18.83 -23.72 26.78
N PRO A 126 18.87 -24.98 26.32
CA PRO A 126 19.76 -25.98 26.90
C PRO A 126 21.21 -25.63 26.59
N LEU A 127 22.13 -25.97 27.50
CA LEU A 127 23.56 -25.92 27.20
C LEU A 127 23.83 -26.81 25.99
N GLU A 128 24.40 -26.24 24.92
CA GLU A 128 24.90 -27.06 23.83
C GLU A 128 25.98 -27.98 24.39
N GLN A 129 25.68 -29.28 24.48
CA GLN A 129 26.71 -30.29 24.66
C GLN A 129 27.40 -30.37 23.30
N GLN A 130 28.54 -29.70 23.17
CA GLN A 130 29.45 -29.91 22.05
C GLN A 130 29.76 -31.42 21.99
N LEU A 131 29.14 -32.13 21.05
CA LEU A 131 29.55 -33.48 20.67
C LEU A 131 30.85 -33.42 19.87
#